data_AF-A0A4Q2X2P8-F1
#
_entry.id   AF-A0A4Q2X2P8-F1
#
_cell.length_a   1.000
_cell.length_b   1.000
_cell.length_c   1.000
_cell.angle_alpha   90.00
_cell.angle_beta   90.00
_cell.angle_gamma   90.00
#
_symmetry.space_group_name_H-M   'P 1'
#
loop_
_entity.id
_entity.type
_entity.pdbx_description
1 polymer ?
#
loop_
_entity_poly.entity_id
_entity_poly.type
_entity_poly.pdbx_seq_one_letter_code
_entity_poly.pdbx_strand_id
1 'polypeptide(L)'
;MIVDPDFPDHWKTRLLVELLGGDELAPLYLIRLWAHCQNRRASTFENLPPLALKALCRYPGLPAALESALADAGFVRRENQTLTVVGWEDYNATLVANWENGRRGGRPPKPKSPPPPEAPEKPMDNPPETHGLSMGNPRLTHGEPIREDRIGEDKIRFTNREIERETACAGIRRPSLDESKSAAANLGIPPDKADEWWHAREASEWLKGVAGGGTTPVGSNWQADLKTYALRAGPPSSIGRSSVSDGKKGPARKPLTKLPWE
;
A
#
# COMPACT_ATOMS: atom_id res chain seq x y z
N MET A 1 -10.73 -0.34 3.50
CA MET A 1 -11.74 0.50 2.87
C MET A 1 -11.89 0.00 1.47
N ILE A 2 -13.09 -0.44 1.14
CA ILE A 2 -13.50 -0.77 -0.21
C ILE A 2 -14.39 0.39 -0.62
N VAL A 3 -14.14 0.97 -1.80
CA VAL A 3 -14.92 2.08 -2.34
C VAL A 3 -15.68 1.55 -3.56
N ASP A 4 -16.96 1.86 -3.66
CA ASP A 4 -17.82 1.42 -4.75
C ASP A 4 -17.34 2.01 -6.07
N PRO A 5 -17.47 1.27 -7.19
CA PRO A 5 -17.09 1.77 -8.50
C PRO A 5 -17.84 3.05 -8.91
N ASP A 6 -19.08 3.21 -8.43
CA ASP A 6 -19.94 4.37 -8.71
C ASP A 6 -19.69 5.55 -7.76
N PHE A 7 -18.77 5.42 -6.80
CA PHE A 7 -18.49 6.47 -5.81
C PHE A 7 -18.15 7.85 -6.42
N PRO A 8 -17.36 7.97 -7.50
CA PRO A 8 -17.09 9.26 -8.14
C PRO A 8 -18.33 9.89 -8.80
N ASP A 9 -19.26 9.05 -9.26
CA ASP A 9 -20.45 9.45 -10.00
C ASP A 9 -21.71 9.55 -9.11
N HIS A 10 -21.62 9.08 -7.86
CA HIS A 10 -22.67 9.20 -6.88
C HIS A 10 -23.08 10.67 -6.68
N TRP A 11 -24.38 10.93 -6.63
CA TRP A 11 -24.95 12.29 -6.63
C TRP A 11 -24.33 13.21 -5.57
N LYS A 12 -24.05 12.68 -4.37
CA LYS A 12 -23.44 13.43 -3.25
C LYS A 12 -21.99 13.82 -3.56
N THR A 13 -21.27 12.94 -4.26
CA THR A 13 -19.89 13.19 -4.71
C THR A 13 -19.90 14.20 -5.88
N ARG A 14 -20.84 14.09 -6.81
CA ARG A 14 -21.04 15.08 -7.88
C ARG A 14 -21.43 16.46 -7.33
N LEU A 15 -22.26 16.50 -6.29
CA LEU A 15 -22.57 17.74 -5.58
C LEU A 15 -21.30 18.37 -4.97
N LEU A 16 -20.41 17.56 -4.38
CA LEU A 16 -19.13 18.06 -3.89
C LEU A 16 -18.23 18.63 -5.01
N VAL A 17 -18.21 17.98 -6.18
CA VAL A 17 -17.51 18.49 -7.38
C VAL A 17 -18.06 19.86 -7.76
N GLU A 18 -19.38 20.01 -7.81
CA GLU A 18 -20.04 21.28 -8.15
C GLU A 18 -19.72 22.38 -7.14
N LEU A 19 -19.81 22.08 -5.84
CA LEU A 19 -19.51 23.03 -4.75
C LEU A 19 -18.05 23.50 -4.73
N LEU A 20 -17.13 22.67 -5.25
CA LEU A 20 -15.71 23.01 -5.40
C LEU A 20 -15.38 23.67 -6.75
N GLY A 21 -16.40 24.13 -7.49
CA GLY A 21 -16.21 24.83 -8.76
C GLY A 21 -15.90 23.90 -9.94
N GLY A 22 -16.37 22.67 -9.90
CA GLY A 22 -16.12 21.66 -10.94
C GLY A 22 -14.78 20.93 -10.78
N ASP A 23 -14.18 20.93 -9.59
CA ASP A 23 -12.93 20.20 -9.34
C ASP A 23 -13.18 18.68 -9.30
N GLU A 24 -12.86 18.02 -10.41
CA GLU A 24 -12.99 16.56 -10.58
C GLU A 24 -12.06 15.75 -9.64
N LEU A 25 -11.16 16.40 -8.88
CA LEU A 25 -10.40 15.74 -7.81
C LEU A 25 -11.17 15.62 -6.50
N ALA A 26 -12.39 16.19 -6.39
CA ALA A 26 -13.22 16.12 -5.19
C ALA A 26 -13.39 14.69 -4.59
N PRO A 27 -13.63 13.63 -5.39
CA PRO A 27 -13.69 12.27 -4.86
C PRO A 27 -12.38 11.85 -4.18
N LEU A 28 -11.24 12.28 -4.71
CA LEU A 28 -9.92 11.95 -4.16
C LEU A 28 -9.67 12.63 -2.81
N TYR A 29 -10.16 13.87 -2.61
CA TYR A 29 -10.10 14.55 -1.31
C TYR A 29 -10.86 13.76 -0.24
N LEU A 30 -12.05 13.27 -0.59
CA LEU A 30 -12.85 12.46 0.31
C LEU A 30 -12.21 11.09 0.60
N ILE A 31 -11.64 10.42 -0.40
CA ILE A 31 -10.90 9.16 -0.21
C ILE A 31 -9.71 9.36 0.74
N ARG A 32 -8.99 10.49 0.65
CA ARG A 32 -7.89 10.81 1.58
C ARG A 32 -8.39 11.03 3.01
N LEU A 33 -9.50 11.73 3.18
CA LEU A 33 -10.15 11.91 4.47
C LEU A 33 -10.58 10.56 5.07
N TRP A 34 -11.21 9.70 4.28
CA TRP A 34 -11.62 8.37 4.71
C TRP A 34 -10.46 7.43 5.00
N ALA A 35 -9.35 7.54 4.26
CA ALA A 35 -8.11 6.84 4.57
C ALA A 35 -7.55 7.27 5.93
N HIS A 36 -7.63 8.56 6.26
CA HIS A 36 -7.26 9.05 7.59
C HIS A 36 -8.13 8.44 8.69
N CYS A 37 -9.45 8.40 8.48
CA CYS A 37 -10.40 7.77 9.40
C CYS A 37 -10.04 6.30 9.63
N GLN A 38 -9.73 5.57 8.57
CA GLN A 38 -9.32 4.17 8.67
C GLN A 38 -8.03 3.99 9.45
N ASN A 39 -7.00 4.80 9.17
CA ASN A 39 -5.71 4.69 9.85
C ASN A 39 -5.83 5.02 11.34
N ARG A 40 -6.68 5.98 11.69
CA ARG A 40 -6.95 6.36 13.08
C ARG A 40 -7.98 5.46 13.78
N ARG A 41 -8.74 4.67 13.03
CA ARG A 41 -9.92 3.92 13.49
C ARG A 41 -10.92 4.84 14.22
N ALA A 42 -11.14 6.02 13.67
CA ALA A 42 -12.00 7.05 14.24
C ALA A 42 -12.65 7.87 13.13
N SER A 43 -13.91 8.26 13.33
CA SER A 43 -14.69 9.15 12.45
C SER A 43 -14.77 10.58 13.00
N THR A 44 -14.47 10.76 14.28
CA THR A 44 -14.59 12.02 15.02
C THR A 44 -13.21 12.50 15.44
N PHE A 45 -12.91 13.77 15.20
CA PHE A 45 -11.61 14.39 15.46
C PHE A 45 -11.78 15.69 16.25
N GLU A 46 -11.24 15.72 17.47
CA GLU A 46 -11.20 16.92 18.30
C GLU A 46 -10.05 17.84 17.86
N ASN A 47 -10.30 19.16 17.90
CA ASN A 47 -9.31 20.20 17.60
C ASN A 47 -8.66 20.06 16.22
N LEU A 48 -9.37 19.52 15.22
CA LEU A 48 -8.87 19.46 13.84
C LEU A 48 -9.19 20.78 13.12
N PRO A 49 -8.23 21.71 12.91
CA PRO A 49 -8.53 22.97 12.26
C PRO A 49 -8.78 22.80 10.75
N PRO A 50 -9.50 23.74 10.10
CA PRO A 50 -9.73 23.69 8.65
C PRO A 50 -8.43 23.58 7.83
N LEU A 51 -7.35 24.20 8.30
CA LEU A 51 -6.03 24.12 7.65
C LEU A 51 -5.46 22.69 7.67
N ALA A 52 -5.65 21.95 8.77
CA ALA A 52 -5.23 20.56 8.86
C ALA A 52 -6.10 19.66 7.97
N LEU A 53 -7.41 19.92 7.90
CA LEU A 53 -8.33 19.24 6.98
C LEU A 53 -7.89 19.45 5.51
N LYS A 54 -7.55 20.69 5.14
CA LYS A 54 -6.97 21.00 3.82
C LYS A 54 -5.70 20.19 3.56
N ALA A 55 -4.76 20.19 4.51
CA ALA A 55 -3.48 19.49 4.36
C ALA A 55 -3.68 17.97 4.21
N LEU A 56 -4.60 17.39 4.98
CA LEU A 56 -5.00 15.98 4.91
C LEU A 56 -5.53 15.62 3.52
N CYS A 57 -6.47 16.41 3.02
CA CYS A 57 -7.07 16.21 1.71
C CYS A 57 -6.12 16.57 0.56
N ARG A 58 -5.01 17.28 0.85
CA ARG A 58 -4.11 17.92 -0.13
C ARG A 58 -4.87 18.77 -1.14
N TYR A 59 -5.87 19.51 -0.65
CA TYR A 59 -6.67 20.42 -1.48
C TYR A 59 -5.84 21.69 -1.79
N PRO A 60 -5.79 22.16 -3.06
CA PRO A 60 -5.00 23.34 -3.41
C PRO A 60 -5.64 24.67 -2.96
N GLY A 61 -6.97 24.73 -2.85
CA GLY A 61 -7.71 25.97 -2.59
C GLY A 61 -7.75 26.43 -1.13
N LEU A 62 -8.74 27.26 -0.78
CA LEU A 62 -8.88 27.82 0.56
C LEU A 62 -9.39 26.76 1.57
N PRO A 63 -8.85 26.69 2.81
CA PRO A 63 -9.30 25.72 3.81
C PRO A 63 -10.81 25.81 4.12
N ALA A 64 -11.33 27.02 4.24
CA ALA A 64 -12.74 27.25 4.53
C ALA A 64 -13.67 26.78 3.40
N ALA A 65 -13.23 26.90 2.14
CA ALA A 65 -14.01 26.46 0.99
C ALA A 65 -14.15 24.93 0.96
N LEU A 66 -13.06 24.19 1.25
CA LEU A 66 -13.11 22.74 1.35
C LEU A 66 -14.04 22.28 2.46
N GLU A 67 -13.91 22.88 3.64
CA GLU A 67 -14.71 22.48 4.79
C GLU A 67 -16.19 22.78 4.58
N SER A 68 -16.54 23.98 4.07
CA SER A 68 -17.92 24.33 3.72
C SER A 68 -18.48 23.35 2.70
N ALA A 69 -17.76 23.10 1.60
CA ALA A 69 -18.22 22.20 0.55
C ALA A 69 -18.44 20.75 1.07
N LEU A 70 -17.53 20.25 1.92
CA LEU A 70 -17.70 18.94 2.56
C LEU A 70 -18.89 18.92 3.53
N ALA A 71 -19.16 20.03 4.22
CA ALA A 71 -20.28 20.14 5.15
C ALA A 71 -21.62 20.25 4.40
N ASP A 72 -21.68 21.08 3.37
CA ASP A 72 -22.85 21.30 2.51
C ASP A 72 -23.20 20.03 1.72
N ALA A 73 -22.18 19.31 1.23
CA ALA A 73 -22.37 17.99 0.63
C ALA A 73 -22.74 16.91 1.67
N GLY A 74 -22.63 17.19 2.98
CA GLY A 74 -23.02 16.28 4.06
C GLY A 74 -22.01 15.17 4.37
N PHE A 75 -20.73 15.34 3.99
CA PHE A 75 -19.65 14.39 4.31
C PHE A 75 -18.98 14.68 5.65
N VAL A 76 -19.04 15.93 6.12
CA VAL A 76 -18.54 16.30 7.44
C VAL A 76 -19.57 17.13 8.19
N ARG A 77 -19.43 17.16 9.50
CA ARG A 77 -20.17 18.05 10.39
C ARG A 77 -19.20 18.62 11.41
N ARG A 78 -19.22 19.93 11.62
CA ARG A 78 -18.44 20.57 12.68
C ARG A 78 -19.36 21.00 13.81
N GLU A 79 -19.07 20.52 15.00
CA GLU A 79 -19.73 20.89 16.25
C GLU A 79 -18.65 21.42 17.21
N ASN A 80 -18.65 22.72 17.47
CA ASN A 80 -17.61 23.40 18.26
C ASN A 80 -16.20 23.16 17.70
N GLN A 81 -15.35 22.45 18.46
CA GLN A 81 -13.98 22.09 18.08
C GLN A 81 -13.88 20.68 17.48
N THR A 82 -15.00 19.98 17.34
CA THR A 82 -15.03 18.58 16.92
C THR A 82 -15.53 18.47 15.49
N LEU A 83 -14.74 17.82 14.63
CA LEU A 83 -15.13 17.48 13.26
C LEU A 83 -15.53 16.00 13.21
N THR A 84 -16.75 15.73 12.76
CA THR A 84 -17.27 14.37 12.55
C THR A 84 -17.38 14.09 11.06
N VAL A 85 -16.80 12.99 10.59
CA VAL A 85 -16.92 12.52 9.21
C VAL A 85 -18.15 11.63 9.10
N VAL A 86 -19.20 12.16 8.47
CA VAL A 86 -20.53 11.56 8.43
C VAL A 86 -20.60 10.44 7.39
N GLY A 87 -21.22 9.31 7.74
CA GLY A 87 -21.46 8.18 6.85
C GLY A 87 -20.23 7.30 6.57
N TRP A 88 -19.03 7.66 7.06
CA TRP A 88 -17.84 6.84 6.88
C TRP A 88 -17.94 5.49 7.63
N GLU A 89 -18.44 5.51 8.86
CA GLU A 89 -18.61 4.29 9.67
C GLU A 89 -19.64 3.36 9.05
N ASP A 90 -20.78 3.90 8.62
CA ASP A 90 -21.85 3.14 7.97
C ASP A 90 -21.33 2.47 6.69
N TYR A 91 -20.60 3.23 5.87
CA TYR A 91 -20.02 2.73 4.64
C TYR A 91 -18.97 1.63 4.88
N ASN A 92 -18.27 1.69 6.02
CA ASN A 92 -17.25 0.73 6.40
C ASN A 92 -17.71 -0.17 7.56
N ALA A 93 -19.02 -0.40 7.76
CA ALA A 93 -19.56 -1.07 8.94
C ALA A 93 -18.95 -2.47 9.17
N THR A 94 -18.72 -3.23 8.10
CA THR A 94 -18.06 -4.55 8.18
C THR A 94 -16.62 -4.43 8.71
N LEU A 95 -15.89 -3.39 8.27
CA LEU A 95 -14.52 -3.13 8.71
C LEU A 95 -14.50 -2.71 10.19
N VAL A 96 -15.42 -1.83 10.60
CA VAL A 96 -15.57 -1.38 11.99
C VAL A 96 -15.93 -2.57 12.90
N ALA A 97 -16.90 -3.39 12.50
CA ALA A 97 -17.29 -4.60 13.24
C ALA A 97 -16.10 -5.58 13.41
N ASN A 98 -15.27 -5.74 12.38
CA ASN A 98 -14.07 -6.57 12.48
C ASN A 98 -13.05 -6.02 13.48
N TRP A 99 -12.93 -4.70 13.61
CA TRP A 99 -12.08 -4.09 14.64
C TRP A 99 -12.61 -4.35 16.05
N GLU A 100 -13.93 -4.20 16.24
CA GLU A 100 -14.56 -4.47 17.54
C GLU A 100 -14.43 -5.94 17.94
N ASN A 101 -14.66 -6.86 17.00
CA ASN A 101 -14.47 -8.29 17.20
C ASN A 101 -13.01 -8.62 17.53
N GLY A 102 -12.05 -8.00 16.84
CA GLY A 102 -10.63 -8.14 17.15
C GLY A 102 -10.27 -7.62 18.54
N ARG A 103 -10.93 -6.56 19.01
CA ARG A 103 -10.74 -6.02 20.38
C ARG A 103 -11.27 -6.96 21.46
N ARG A 104 -12.30 -7.76 21.16
CA ARG A 104 -12.92 -8.73 22.09
C ARG A 104 -12.14 -10.04 22.24
N GLY A 105 -11.05 -10.22 21.50
CA GLY A 105 -10.21 -11.42 21.54
C GLY A 105 -10.68 -12.51 20.56
N GLY A 106 -9.72 -13.31 20.08
CA GLY A 106 -9.93 -14.29 19.01
C GLY A 106 -10.81 -15.49 19.37
N ARG A 107 -10.91 -16.43 18.41
CA ARG A 107 -11.72 -17.67 18.45
C ARG A 107 -11.65 -18.33 19.84
N PRO A 108 -12.80 -18.64 20.47
CA PRO A 108 -12.83 -19.36 21.74
C PRO A 108 -11.95 -20.61 21.68
N PRO A 109 -11.16 -20.90 22.73
CA PRO A 109 -10.37 -22.12 22.76
C PRO A 109 -11.30 -23.32 22.58
N LYS A 110 -10.94 -24.22 21.66
CA LYS A 110 -11.68 -25.47 21.48
C LYS A 110 -11.69 -26.19 22.84
N PRO A 111 -12.85 -26.63 23.36
CA PRO A 111 -12.87 -27.39 24.59
C PRO A 111 -11.98 -28.63 24.41
N LYS A 112 -11.02 -28.81 25.32
CA LYS A 112 -10.22 -30.04 25.38
C LYS A 112 -11.19 -31.18 25.70
N SER A 113 -11.44 -32.05 24.72
CA SER A 113 -12.12 -33.32 24.97
C SER A 113 -11.28 -34.12 25.99
N PRO A 114 -11.90 -34.75 27.00
CA PRO A 114 -11.17 -35.52 28.01
C PRO A 114 -10.43 -36.70 27.36
N PRO A 115 -9.25 -37.08 27.89
CA PRO A 115 -8.53 -38.25 27.41
C PRO A 115 -9.38 -39.53 27.57
N PRO A 116 -9.26 -40.51 26.65
CA PRO A 116 -9.95 -41.79 26.79
C PRO A 116 -9.52 -42.48 28.09
N PRO A 117 -10.42 -43.20 28.78
CA PRO A 117 -10.08 -43.94 29.98
C PRO A 117 -9.05 -45.04 29.66
N GLU A 118 -7.97 -45.09 30.44
CA GLU A 118 -6.96 -46.15 30.39
C GLU A 118 -7.60 -47.51 30.65
N ALA A 119 -7.32 -48.47 29.77
CA ALA A 119 -7.70 -49.87 29.95
C ALA A 119 -6.69 -50.57 30.88
N PRO A 120 -7.12 -51.52 31.73
CA PRO A 120 -6.30 -52.09 32.79
C PRO A 120 -5.21 -53.04 32.27
N GLU A 121 -4.05 -52.97 32.93
CA GLU A 121 -2.80 -53.72 32.71
C GLU A 121 -2.96 -55.25 32.73
N LYS A 122 -2.30 -55.96 31.80
CA LYS A 122 -1.76 -57.34 32.01
C LYS A 122 -0.51 -57.62 31.14
N PRO A 123 0.38 -58.56 31.55
CA PRO A 123 1.82 -58.54 31.21
C PRO A 123 2.34 -59.65 30.28
N MET A 124 3.46 -59.31 29.60
CA MET A 124 4.59 -60.07 29.03
C MET A 124 4.44 -61.17 27.94
N ASP A 125 5.37 -61.06 26.98
CA ASP A 125 6.01 -62.02 26.07
C ASP A 125 5.44 -62.32 24.65
N ASN A 126 6.27 -62.00 23.62
CA ASN A 126 6.23 -62.33 22.18
C ASN A 126 6.77 -63.77 21.91
N PRO A 127 6.76 -64.43 20.71
CA PRO A 127 6.80 -63.97 19.28
C PRO A 127 5.97 -64.90 18.31
N PRO A 128 6.17 -65.06 16.95
CA PRO A 128 7.12 -64.48 16.00
C PRO A 128 6.53 -63.93 14.67
N GLU A 129 7.47 -63.41 13.87
CA GLU A 129 7.38 -62.78 12.54
C GLU A 129 6.35 -63.36 11.54
N THR A 130 5.62 -62.46 10.88
CA THR A 130 5.23 -62.63 9.48
C THR A 130 5.66 -61.40 8.68
N HIS A 131 6.60 -61.63 7.76
CA HIS A 131 7.10 -60.66 6.80
C HIS A 131 6.01 -60.13 5.87
N GLY A 132 6.04 -58.83 5.61
CA GLY A 132 5.34 -58.16 4.52
C GLY A 132 6.04 -56.84 4.20
N LEU A 133 6.88 -56.88 3.16
CA LEU A 133 7.84 -55.84 2.76
C LEU A 133 7.20 -54.45 2.51
N SER A 134 7.90 -53.39 2.94
CA SER A 134 8.20 -52.27 2.04
C SER A 134 9.49 -51.57 2.45
N MET A 135 10.36 -51.41 1.46
CA MET A 135 11.72 -50.88 1.53
C MET A 135 11.73 -49.37 1.80
N GLY A 136 12.53 -48.93 2.76
CA GLY A 136 12.89 -47.52 2.93
C GLY A 136 13.55 -47.22 4.28
N ASN A 137 14.88 -47.25 4.33
CA ASN A 137 15.66 -46.83 5.50
C ASN A 137 15.55 -45.30 5.75
N PRO A 138 15.87 -44.82 6.97
CA PRO A 138 15.18 -43.72 7.63
C PRO A 138 15.83 -42.36 7.37
N ARG A 139 15.04 -41.29 7.40
CA ARG A 139 15.53 -39.96 7.75
C ARG A 139 14.78 -39.47 8.97
N LEU A 140 15.54 -39.05 9.99
CA LEU A 140 15.06 -38.32 11.15
C LEU A 140 13.98 -37.32 10.75
N THR A 141 12.75 -37.52 11.20
CA THR A 141 11.75 -36.47 11.30
C THR A 141 11.68 -36.04 12.77
N HIS A 142 12.60 -35.18 13.18
CA HIS A 142 12.24 -34.17 14.18
C HIS A 142 11.26 -33.23 13.47
N GLY A 143 9.97 -33.40 13.76
CA GLY A 143 8.92 -32.49 13.37
C GLY A 143 8.20 -32.05 14.63
N GLU A 144 8.74 -31.01 15.29
CA GLU A 144 8.01 -30.28 16.31
C GLU A 144 6.71 -29.71 15.72
N PRO A 145 5.60 -29.64 16.49
CA PRO A 145 4.37 -29.07 16.01
C PRO A 145 4.50 -27.56 15.82
N ILE A 146 4.35 -27.15 14.55
CA ILE A 146 4.18 -25.78 14.06
C ILE A 146 3.21 -24.98 14.95
N ARG A 147 3.72 -23.92 15.61
CA ARG A 147 3.14 -22.55 15.63
C ARG A 147 3.95 -21.67 16.58
N GLU A 148 4.97 -21.03 16.03
CA GLU A 148 5.45 -19.75 16.54
C GLU A 148 4.97 -18.67 15.58
N ASP A 149 3.99 -17.90 16.05
CA ASP A 149 3.77 -16.48 15.80
C ASP A 149 4.42 -15.87 14.54
N ARG A 150 3.87 -16.20 13.37
CA ARG A 150 4.14 -15.50 12.11
C ARG A 150 2.93 -14.70 11.65
N ILE A 151 2.54 -13.68 12.39
CA ILE A 151 1.67 -12.60 11.88
C ILE A 151 2.17 -11.28 12.46
N GLY A 152 3.38 -10.87 12.08
CA GLY A 152 3.98 -9.63 12.59
C GLY A 152 5.09 -9.03 11.73
N GLU A 153 5.74 -9.80 10.84
CA GLU A 153 6.96 -9.31 10.17
C GLU A 153 6.73 -8.76 8.75
N ASP A 154 5.69 -9.21 8.04
CA ASP A 154 5.49 -8.80 6.63
C ASP A 154 4.94 -7.38 6.47
N LYS A 155 4.20 -6.85 7.46
CA LYS A 155 3.75 -5.44 7.46
C LYS A 155 4.81 -4.47 7.99
N ILE A 156 5.62 -4.89 8.95
CA ILE A 156 6.74 -4.08 9.48
C ILE A 156 7.82 -3.93 8.40
N ARG A 157 8.05 -4.96 7.56
CA ARG A 157 8.99 -4.83 6.42
C ARG A 157 8.52 -3.87 5.34
N PHE A 158 7.22 -3.69 5.11
CA PHE A 158 6.73 -2.78 4.07
C PHE A 158 6.76 -1.31 4.53
N THR A 159 6.36 -1.04 5.77
CA THR A 159 6.40 0.32 6.35
C THR A 159 7.80 0.76 6.73
N ASN A 160 8.67 -0.13 7.23
CA ASN A 160 10.06 0.23 7.45
C ASN A 160 10.78 0.53 6.14
N ARG A 161 10.48 -0.17 5.03
CA ARG A 161 11.08 0.17 3.73
C ARG A 161 10.66 1.54 3.20
N GLU A 162 9.43 1.98 3.50
CA GLU A 162 8.89 3.27 3.05
C GLU A 162 9.31 4.41 3.98
N ILE A 163 9.34 4.17 5.29
CA ILE A 163 9.90 5.07 6.30
C ILE A 163 11.42 5.17 6.15
N GLU A 164 12.15 4.09 5.87
CA GLU A 164 13.57 4.09 5.49
C GLU A 164 13.80 4.75 4.14
N ARG A 165 12.87 4.68 3.17
CA ARG A 165 12.95 5.44 1.90
C ARG A 165 12.79 6.94 2.13
N GLU A 166 11.85 7.36 2.98
CA GLU A 166 11.65 8.77 3.34
C GLU A 166 12.80 9.30 4.22
N THR A 167 13.25 8.53 5.22
CA THR A 167 14.35 8.93 6.12
C THR A 167 15.73 8.81 5.49
N ALA A 168 15.96 7.91 4.52
CA ALA A 168 17.21 7.85 3.79
C ALA A 168 17.38 8.98 2.77
N CYS A 169 16.29 9.62 2.32
CA CYS A 169 16.37 10.78 1.42
C CYS A 169 16.34 12.14 2.14
N ALA A 170 15.84 12.21 3.37
CA ALA A 170 15.61 13.47 4.10
C ALA A 170 16.90 14.18 4.59
N GLY A 171 18.08 13.59 4.43
CA GLY A 171 19.37 14.19 4.82
C GLY A 171 20.42 14.28 3.70
N ILE A 172 20.06 13.89 2.47
CA ILE A 172 21.03 13.76 1.37
C ILE A 172 20.89 14.94 0.41
N ARG A 173 21.95 15.76 0.30
CA ARG A 173 22.03 16.84 -0.67
C ARG A 173 22.01 16.29 -2.09
N ARG A 174 20.91 16.51 -2.81
CA ARG A 174 20.77 16.23 -4.24
C ARG A 174 21.58 17.27 -5.03
N PRO A 175 22.44 16.87 -5.98
CA PRO A 175 23.18 17.81 -6.82
C PRO A 175 22.24 18.51 -7.79
N SER A 176 22.52 19.78 -8.07
CA SER A 176 21.86 20.48 -9.17
C SER A 176 22.29 19.91 -10.52
N LEU A 177 21.53 20.21 -11.57
CA LEU A 177 21.88 19.83 -12.93
C LEU A 177 23.28 20.37 -13.30
N ASP A 178 23.56 21.62 -12.97
CA ASP A 178 24.84 22.28 -13.22
C ASP A 178 26.02 21.64 -12.44
N GLU A 179 25.76 21.25 -11.18
CA GLU A 179 26.72 20.52 -10.35
C GLU A 179 27.03 19.13 -10.93
N SER A 180 26.02 18.45 -11.50
CA SER A 180 26.19 17.16 -12.16
C SER A 180 27.01 17.27 -13.45
N LYS A 181 26.80 18.31 -14.26
CA LYS A 181 27.58 18.59 -15.48
C LYS A 181 29.03 18.91 -15.16
N SER A 182 29.24 19.74 -14.14
CA SER A 182 30.58 20.10 -13.67
C SER A 182 31.35 18.87 -13.18
N ALA A 183 30.70 17.97 -12.44
CA ALA A 183 31.29 16.72 -12.00
C ALA A 183 31.53 15.74 -13.16
N ALA A 184 30.64 15.68 -14.16
CA ALA A 184 30.81 14.88 -15.37
C ALA A 184 32.05 15.31 -16.16
N ALA A 185 32.27 16.62 -16.31
CA ALA A 185 33.45 17.17 -16.96
C ALA A 185 34.75 16.72 -16.27
N ASN A 186 34.79 16.75 -14.93
CA ASN A 186 35.93 16.25 -14.15
C ASN A 186 36.18 14.74 -14.30
N LEU A 187 35.14 13.98 -14.67
CA LEU A 187 35.21 12.53 -14.89
C LEU A 187 35.41 12.14 -16.36
N GLY A 188 35.53 13.12 -17.27
CA GLY A 188 35.65 12.88 -18.72
C GLY A 188 34.36 12.35 -19.36
N ILE A 189 33.20 12.58 -18.74
CA ILE A 189 31.89 12.16 -19.23
C ILE A 189 31.28 13.31 -20.06
N PRO A 190 30.75 13.05 -21.27
CA PRO A 190 30.08 14.08 -22.06
C PRO A 190 28.90 14.72 -21.29
N PRO A 191 28.68 16.04 -21.43
CA PRO A 191 27.62 16.74 -20.70
C PRO A 191 26.22 16.17 -21.01
N ASP A 192 26.00 15.69 -22.24
CA ASP A 192 24.73 15.06 -22.65
C ASP A 192 24.42 13.80 -21.83
N LYS A 193 25.44 13.03 -21.45
CA LYS A 193 25.28 11.84 -20.60
C LYS A 193 25.01 12.20 -19.14
N ALA A 194 25.50 13.35 -18.69
CA ALA A 194 25.17 13.90 -17.38
C ALA A 194 23.71 14.37 -17.32
N ASP A 195 23.23 15.02 -18.39
CA ASP A 195 21.83 15.42 -18.55
C ASP A 195 20.89 14.21 -18.55
N GLU A 196 21.17 13.21 -19.38
CA GLU A 196 20.39 11.96 -19.42
C GLU A 196 20.34 11.27 -18.06
N TRP A 197 21.49 11.19 -17.37
CA TRP A 197 21.57 10.61 -16.03
C TRP A 197 20.72 11.40 -15.02
N TRP A 198 20.86 12.72 -15.01
CA TRP A 198 20.17 13.57 -14.04
C TRP A 198 18.65 13.47 -14.22
N HIS A 199 18.15 13.54 -15.45
CA HIS A 199 16.73 13.35 -15.75
C HIS A 199 16.23 11.94 -15.42
N ALA A 200 17.04 10.90 -15.68
CA ALA A 200 16.69 9.53 -15.30
C ALA A 200 16.59 9.37 -13.78
N ARG A 201 17.44 10.07 -13.00
CA ARG A 201 17.39 10.07 -11.54
C ARG A 201 16.24 10.89 -10.99
N GLU A 202 15.94 12.03 -11.59
CA GLU A 202 14.78 12.84 -11.23
C GLU A 202 13.48 12.05 -11.46
N ALA A 203 13.36 11.36 -12.60
CA ALA A 203 12.21 10.50 -12.92
C ALA A 203 12.11 9.25 -12.02
N SER A 204 13.22 8.82 -11.41
CA SER A 204 13.27 7.66 -10.51
C SER A 204 13.23 8.07 -9.02
N GLU A 205 12.89 9.33 -8.73
CA GLU A 205 12.91 9.89 -7.37
C GLU A 205 14.25 9.64 -6.63
N TRP A 206 15.36 9.72 -7.37
CA TRP A 206 16.72 9.47 -6.88
C TRP A 206 16.95 8.04 -6.36
N LEU A 207 16.17 7.07 -6.82
CA LEU A 207 16.37 5.65 -6.54
C LEU A 207 17.14 4.96 -7.69
N LYS A 208 18.04 4.03 -7.34
CA LYS A 208 18.70 3.11 -8.29
C LYS A 208 18.37 1.66 -7.99
N GLY A 209 18.17 0.86 -9.04
CA GLY A 209 17.98 -0.58 -8.90
C GLY A 209 19.29 -1.29 -8.51
N VAL A 210 19.19 -2.28 -7.63
CA VAL A 210 20.28 -3.20 -7.28
C VAL A 210 20.04 -4.59 -7.87
N ALA A 211 21.13 -5.28 -8.24
CA ALA A 211 21.07 -6.67 -8.69
C ALA A 211 20.45 -7.52 -7.56
N GLY A 212 19.27 -8.11 -7.81
CA GLY A 212 18.47 -8.80 -6.79
C GLY A 212 17.10 -8.18 -6.49
N GLY A 213 16.66 -7.19 -7.27
CA GLY A 213 15.26 -6.70 -7.23
C GLY A 213 14.95 -5.69 -6.12
N GLY A 214 15.96 -5.00 -5.60
CA GLY A 214 15.80 -3.89 -4.67
C GLY A 214 16.03 -2.53 -5.33
N THR A 215 15.64 -1.45 -4.64
CA THR A 215 16.03 -0.08 -4.96
C THR A 215 16.78 0.54 -3.77
N THR A 216 17.82 1.34 -4.04
CA THR A 216 18.57 2.10 -3.03
C THR A 216 18.64 3.58 -3.43
N PRO A 217 18.61 4.52 -2.47
CA PRO A 217 18.77 5.93 -2.79
C PRO A 217 20.18 6.22 -3.31
N VAL A 218 20.24 7.04 -4.36
CA VAL A 218 21.48 7.62 -4.89
C VAL A 218 21.87 8.73 -3.93
N GLY A 219 22.51 8.31 -2.84
CA GLY A 219 22.87 9.17 -1.72
C GLY A 219 24.02 10.15 -2.04
N SER A 220 24.87 10.40 -1.04
CA SER A 220 26.09 11.21 -1.19
C SER A 220 27.10 10.66 -2.21
N ASN A 221 26.91 9.42 -2.68
CA ASN A 221 27.77 8.76 -3.67
C ASN A 221 27.23 8.85 -5.11
N TRP A 222 26.54 9.94 -5.45
CA TRP A 222 25.93 10.13 -6.76
C TRP A 222 26.95 10.24 -7.90
N GLN A 223 28.18 10.72 -7.62
CA GLN A 223 29.24 10.81 -8.63
C GLN A 223 29.69 9.43 -9.16
N ALA A 224 29.76 8.41 -8.28
CA ALA A 224 30.06 7.05 -8.69
C ALA A 224 28.91 6.43 -9.50
N ASP A 225 27.67 6.79 -9.19
CA ASP A 225 26.50 6.36 -9.94
C ASP A 225 26.47 6.99 -11.35
N LEU A 226 26.73 8.28 -11.45
CA LEU A 226 26.90 9.00 -12.73
C LEU A 226 27.97 8.34 -13.60
N LYS A 227 29.14 8.01 -13.02
CA LYS A 227 30.21 7.30 -13.72
C LYS A 227 29.76 5.93 -14.22
N THR A 228 29.04 5.18 -13.39
CA THR A 228 28.53 3.85 -13.75
C THR A 228 27.46 3.93 -14.85
N TYR A 229 26.60 4.94 -14.78
CA TYR A 229 25.55 5.18 -15.79
C TYR A 229 26.15 5.51 -17.15
N ALA A 230 27.16 6.39 -17.18
CA ALA A 230 27.88 6.74 -18.40
C ALA A 230 28.60 5.53 -19.03
N LEU A 231 29.14 4.62 -18.22
CA LEU A 231 29.78 3.39 -18.72
C LEU A 231 28.77 2.33 -19.22
N ARG A 232 27.55 2.32 -18.67
CA ARG A 232 26.50 1.35 -19.03
C ARG A 232 25.69 1.80 -20.26
N ALA A 233 25.54 3.10 -20.43
CA ALA A 233 24.97 3.69 -21.64
C ALA A 233 25.99 3.55 -22.79
N GLY A 234 26.09 2.33 -23.34
CA GLY A 234 26.69 2.11 -24.65
C GLY A 234 26.02 2.99 -25.72
N PRO A 235 26.65 3.15 -26.90
CA PRO A 235 26.30 4.20 -27.85
C PRO A 235 24.82 4.12 -28.30
N PRO A 236 24.17 5.28 -28.55
CA PRO A 236 22.73 5.37 -28.75
C PRO A 236 22.30 4.57 -29.99
N SER A 237 21.44 3.58 -29.78
CA SER A 237 20.71 2.91 -30.87
C SER A 237 19.54 3.81 -31.28
N SER A 238 19.60 4.32 -32.50
CA SER A 238 18.60 5.16 -33.14
C SER A 238 17.28 4.41 -33.39
N ILE A 239 16.18 5.10 -33.06
CA ILE A 239 14.89 5.23 -33.78
C ILE A 239 14.46 4.06 -34.69
N GLY A 240 13.32 3.43 -34.37
CA GLY A 240 12.66 2.44 -35.24
C GLY A 240 11.15 2.24 -34.98
N ARG A 241 10.34 3.12 -35.57
CA ARG A 241 9.01 2.94 -36.21
C ARG A 241 8.07 1.77 -35.83
N SER A 242 6.86 2.16 -35.43
CA SER A 242 5.51 1.70 -35.82
C SER A 242 5.23 0.21 -36.13
N SER A 243 4.25 -0.36 -35.42
CA SER A 243 3.22 -1.21 -36.05
C SER A 243 1.89 -1.17 -35.28
N VAL A 244 0.84 -0.93 -36.05
CA VAL A 244 -0.59 -1.00 -35.70
C VAL A 244 -1.00 -2.48 -35.70
N SER A 245 -1.87 -2.90 -34.77
CA SER A 245 -2.71 -4.08 -35.00
C SER A 245 -4.03 -4.04 -34.21
N ASP A 246 -5.04 -4.55 -34.91
CA ASP A 246 -6.47 -4.53 -34.68
C ASP A 246 -6.99 -5.20 -33.40
N GLY A 247 -8.02 -4.56 -32.83
CA GLY A 247 -9.39 -5.06 -32.83
C GLY A 247 -9.65 -6.50 -32.39
N LYS A 248 -10.12 -6.68 -31.14
CA LYS A 248 -10.98 -7.81 -30.75
C LYS A 248 -12.10 -7.36 -29.79
N LYS A 249 -13.33 -7.48 -30.29
CA LYS A 249 -14.60 -7.33 -29.54
C LYS A 249 -14.74 -8.44 -28.50
N GLY A 250 -14.93 -8.06 -27.23
CA GLY A 250 -15.39 -8.96 -26.16
C GLY A 250 -16.93 -9.03 -26.11
N PRO A 251 -17.53 -10.15 -25.68
CA PRO A 251 -18.97 -10.35 -25.70
C PRO A 251 -19.71 -9.63 -24.56
N ALA A 252 -20.97 -9.32 -24.85
CA ALA A 252 -21.91 -8.53 -24.07
C ALA A 252 -22.17 -9.06 -22.64
N ARG A 253 -22.17 -8.14 -21.66
CA ARG A 253 -22.64 -8.38 -20.29
C ARG A 253 -24.17 -8.34 -20.26
N LYS A 254 -24.79 -9.34 -19.61
CA LYS A 254 -26.22 -9.33 -19.26
C LYS A 254 -26.44 -8.37 -18.08
N PRO A 255 -27.55 -7.60 -18.05
CA PRO A 255 -27.86 -6.71 -16.94
C PRO A 255 -28.28 -7.51 -15.71
N LEU A 256 -27.60 -7.30 -14.57
CA LEU A 256 -28.11 -7.77 -13.28
C LEU A 256 -29.28 -6.89 -12.86
N THR A 257 -30.34 -7.59 -12.50
CA THR A 257 -31.61 -7.13 -11.93
C THR A 257 -31.44 -6.12 -10.80
N LYS A 258 -32.22 -5.04 -10.91
CA LYS A 258 -32.50 -4.06 -9.85
C LYS A 258 -32.98 -4.76 -8.57
N LEU A 259 -32.48 -4.32 -7.42
CA LEU A 259 -33.18 -4.43 -6.15
C LEU A 259 -33.15 -3.07 -5.42
N PRO A 260 -34.18 -2.77 -4.61
CA PRO A 260 -34.59 -1.40 -4.29
C PRO A 260 -34.06 -0.94 -2.93
N TRP A 261 -33.69 0.33 -2.80
CA TRP A 261 -33.74 1.01 -1.52
C TRP A 261 -33.90 2.52 -1.76
N GLU A 262 -35.01 3.03 -1.22
CA GLU A 262 -35.22 4.43 -0.85
C GLU A 262 -34.35 4.78 0.36
#